data_AF-A0A259IJS0-F1
#
_entry.id   AF-A0A259IJS0-F1
#
_cell.length_a   1.000
_cell.length_b   1.000
_cell.length_c   1.000
_cell.angle_alpha   90.00
_cell.angle_beta   90.00
_cell.angle_gamma   90.00
#
_symmetry.space_group_name_H-M   'P 1'
#
loop_
_entity.id
_entity.type
_entity.pdbx_description
1 polymer ?
#
loop_
_entity_poly.entity_id
_entity_poly.type
_entity_poly.pdbx_seq_one_letter_code
_entity_poly.pdbx_strand_id
1 'polypeptide(L)'
;ANAGALMVGQPEFKPCTPYGCMKLLESIDYPIRGARAVIVGASNIVGKPMAMLLLQAGATVTICNSKTRDLAHHTKDADILVVATGKPKMITGDMVKHGAVVIDVGINRLPDGKLCGDVDFDAAQYVAGWITPVPGGVGPMTITMLLMNTLEAAEKAAKL
;
A
#
# COMPACT_ATOMS: atom_id res chain seq x y z
N ALA A 1 18.10 10.04 7.72
CA ALA A 1 18.93 9.43 6.67
C ALA A 1 18.21 8.34 5.84
N ASN A 2 17.12 7.71 6.32
CA ASN A 2 16.53 6.53 5.65
C ASN A 2 15.82 6.76 4.30
N ALA A 3 15.23 7.92 4.04
CA ALA A 3 14.48 8.14 2.80
C ALA A 3 15.40 8.17 1.55
N GLY A 4 16.58 8.79 1.65
CA GLY A 4 17.58 8.77 0.58
C GLY A 4 18.15 7.38 0.37
N ALA A 5 18.42 6.67 1.47
CA ALA A 5 18.88 5.28 1.45
C ALA A 5 17.85 4.36 0.77
N LEU A 6 16.56 4.53 1.06
CA LEU A 6 15.48 3.85 0.35
C LEU A 6 15.49 4.17 -1.15
N MET A 7 15.66 5.43 -1.53
CA MET A 7 15.67 5.84 -2.95
C MET A 7 16.77 5.12 -3.75
N VAL A 8 17.92 4.88 -3.14
CA VAL A 8 19.06 4.18 -3.78
C VAL A 8 19.06 2.66 -3.57
N GLY A 9 17.98 2.09 -3.00
CA GLY A 9 17.84 0.64 -2.83
C GLY A 9 18.53 0.05 -1.60
N GLN A 10 18.95 0.89 -0.65
CA GLN A 10 19.68 0.46 0.55
C GLN A 10 19.06 1.02 1.85
N PRO A 11 17.75 0.88 2.08
CA PRO A 11 17.14 1.39 3.31
C PRO A 11 17.71 0.67 4.54
N GLU A 12 18.13 1.41 5.55
CA GLU A 12 18.52 0.83 6.85
C GLU A 12 17.31 0.21 7.58
N PHE A 13 16.18 0.93 7.55
CA PHE A 13 14.88 0.47 8.01
C PHE A 13 13.81 0.86 6.98
N LYS A 14 12.86 -0.05 6.72
CA LYS A 14 11.76 0.19 5.79
C LYS A 14 10.64 0.96 6.49
N PRO A 15 9.98 1.95 5.84
CA PRO A 15 8.82 2.61 6.42
C PRO A 15 7.70 1.61 6.74
N CYS A 16 7.17 1.64 7.96
CA CYS A 16 6.38 0.54 8.53
C CYS A 16 5.11 0.21 7.72
N THR A 17 4.35 1.22 7.28
CA THR A 17 3.12 0.99 6.51
C THR A 17 3.42 0.40 5.13
N PRO A 18 4.31 0.98 4.30
CA PRO A 18 4.77 0.32 3.08
C PRO A 18 5.35 -1.08 3.29
N TYR A 19 6.14 -1.28 4.35
CA TYR A 19 6.70 -2.60 4.67
C TYR A 19 5.58 -3.61 4.96
N GLY A 20 4.55 -3.19 5.69
CA GLY A 20 3.38 -4.02 5.98
C GLY A 20 2.63 -4.42 4.71
N CYS A 21 2.49 -3.49 3.76
CA CYS A 21 1.90 -3.78 2.45
C CYS A 21 2.71 -4.82 1.67
N MET A 22 4.04 -4.71 1.66
CA MET A 22 4.92 -5.72 1.04
C MET A 22 4.75 -7.09 1.69
N LYS A 23 4.62 -7.15 3.02
CA LYS A 23 4.39 -8.40 3.76
C LYS A 23 3.02 -9.00 3.49
N LEU A 24 1.99 -8.19 3.26
CA LEU A 24 0.68 -8.67 2.82
C LEU A 24 0.76 -9.31 1.43
N LEU A 25 1.44 -8.68 0.47
CA LEU A 25 1.69 -9.26 -0.86
C LEU A 25 2.44 -10.59 -0.78
N GLU A 26 3.46 -10.65 0.09
CA GLU A 26 4.21 -11.88 0.36
C GLU A 26 3.32 -12.98 0.96
N SER A 27 2.42 -12.63 1.89
CA SER A 27 1.53 -13.60 2.56
C SER A 27 0.51 -14.30 1.65
N ILE A 28 0.30 -13.73 0.45
CA ILE A 28 -0.60 -14.28 -0.57
C ILE A 28 0.17 -14.78 -1.80
N ASP A 29 1.50 -14.91 -1.68
CA ASP A 29 2.40 -15.36 -2.74
C ASP A 29 2.24 -14.57 -4.06
N TYR A 30 1.98 -13.26 -3.98
CA TYR A 30 1.72 -12.46 -5.18
C TYR A 30 3.02 -12.17 -5.97
N PRO A 31 3.07 -12.44 -7.29
CA PRO A 31 4.25 -12.20 -8.11
C PRO A 31 4.40 -10.70 -8.46
N ILE A 32 5.09 -9.93 -7.61
CA ILE A 32 5.29 -8.47 -7.80
C ILE A 32 6.12 -8.15 -9.05
N ARG A 33 7.06 -9.02 -9.41
CA ARG A 33 7.99 -8.77 -10.52
C ARG A 33 7.23 -8.71 -11.85
N GLY A 34 7.35 -7.58 -12.56
CA GLY A 34 6.67 -7.34 -13.83
C GLY A 34 5.23 -6.83 -13.69
N ALA A 35 4.64 -6.83 -12.50
CA ALA A 35 3.30 -6.32 -12.26
C ALA A 35 3.24 -4.80 -12.45
N ARG A 36 2.09 -4.29 -12.92
CA ARG A 36 1.76 -2.86 -12.93
C ARG A 36 1.21 -2.46 -11.57
N ALA A 37 2.00 -1.75 -10.78
CA ALA A 37 1.57 -1.24 -9.50
C ALA A 37 1.19 0.24 -9.58
N VAL A 38 -0.02 0.56 -9.11
CA VAL A 38 -0.54 1.93 -9.08
C VAL A 38 -0.77 2.32 -7.64
N ILE A 39 -0.14 3.42 -7.23
CA ILE A 39 -0.29 3.99 -5.89
C ILE A 39 -1.13 5.25 -6.00
N VAL A 40 -2.27 5.30 -5.33
CA VAL A 40 -3.13 6.48 -5.23
C VAL A 40 -2.85 7.18 -3.91
N GLY A 41 -2.10 8.28 -3.97
CA GLY A 41 -1.60 9.00 -2.82
C GLY A 41 -0.07 9.12 -2.88
N ALA A 42 0.44 10.35 -2.76
CA ALA A 42 1.88 10.66 -2.90
C ALA A 42 2.48 11.22 -1.61
N SER A 43 1.98 10.76 -0.45
CA SER A 43 2.48 11.19 0.86
C SER A 43 3.92 10.73 1.11
N ASN A 44 4.63 11.44 1.99
CA ASN A 44 6.00 11.09 2.37
C ASN A 44 6.08 9.83 3.25
N ILE A 45 4.98 9.47 3.92
CA ILE A 45 4.94 8.36 4.90
C ILE A 45 4.43 7.05 4.31
N VAL A 46 3.63 7.10 3.24
CA VAL A 46 3.08 5.90 2.57
C VAL A 46 3.38 5.92 1.08
N GLY A 47 2.83 6.89 0.34
CA GLY A 47 2.78 6.84 -1.12
C GLY A 47 4.15 6.70 -1.80
N LYS A 48 5.03 7.66 -1.54
CA LYS A 48 6.40 7.66 -2.12
C LYS A 48 7.23 6.45 -1.69
N PRO A 49 7.33 6.10 -0.39
CA PRO A 49 8.11 4.92 -0.01
C PRO A 49 7.51 3.61 -0.50
N MET A 50 6.18 3.48 -0.60
CA MET A 50 5.52 2.32 -1.20
C MET A 50 5.91 2.14 -2.66
N ALA A 51 5.91 3.23 -3.43
CA ALA A 51 6.34 3.22 -4.82
C ALA A 51 7.79 2.74 -4.96
N MET A 52 8.70 3.16 -4.07
CA MET A 52 10.10 2.72 -4.10
C MET A 52 10.27 1.24 -3.76
N LEU A 53 9.53 0.72 -2.77
CA LEU A 53 9.59 -0.70 -2.42
C LEU A 53 9.05 -1.60 -3.54
N LEU A 54 7.95 -1.21 -4.19
CA LEU A 54 7.39 -1.94 -5.33
C LEU A 54 8.34 -1.89 -6.54
N LEU A 55 8.95 -0.73 -6.81
CA LEU A 55 9.94 -0.59 -7.86
C LEU A 55 11.15 -1.51 -7.62
N GLN A 56 11.65 -1.58 -6.39
CA GLN A 56 12.76 -2.47 -6.01
C GLN A 56 12.38 -3.95 -6.14
N ALA A 57 11.13 -4.31 -5.87
CA ALA A 57 10.60 -5.65 -6.10
C ALA A 57 10.35 -5.97 -7.59
N GLY A 58 10.60 -5.02 -8.50
CA GLY A 58 10.54 -5.22 -9.94
C GLY A 58 9.17 -4.92 -10.58
N ALA A 59 8.29 -4.19 -9.90
CA ALA A 59 7.05 -3.72 -10.49
C ALA A 59 7.29 -2.50 -11.41
N THR A 60 6.41 -2.33 -12.40
CA THR A 60 6.25 -1.04 -13.11
C THR A 60 5.35 -0.16 -12.27
N VAL A 61 5.81 1.03 -11.87
CA VAL A 61 5.13 1.84 -10.86
C VAL A 61 4.55 3.14 -11.43
N THR A 62 3.28 3.41 -11.14
CA THR A 62 2.63 4.71 -11.37
C THR A 62 2.18 5.33 -10.05
N ILE A 63 2.48 6.61 -9.82
CA ILE A 63 2.07 7.34 -8.62
C ILE A 63 1.01 8.38 -9.00
N CYS A 64 -0.20 8.20 -8.49
CA CYS A 64 -1.31 9.13 -8.63
C CYS A 64 -1.42 10.05 -7.41
N ASN A 65 -1.94 11.26 -7.61
CA ASN A 65 -2.18 12.24 -6.55
C ASN A 65 -3.41 13.10 -6.88
N SER A 66 -3.68 14.12 -6.05
CA SER A 66 -4.86 14.99 -6.22
C SER A 66 -4.93 15.77 -7.53
N LYS A 67 -3.82 15.83 -8.29
CA LYS A 67 -3.72 16.51 -9.60
C LYS A 67 -3.74 15.54 -10.78
N THR A 68 -3.80 14.23 -10.52
CA THR A 68 -3.90 13.21 -11.57
C THR A 68 -5.21 13.40 -12.34
N ARG A 69 -5.09 13.53 -13.66
CA ARG A 69 -6.24 13.53 -14.58
C ARG A 69 -6.63 12.09 -14.84
N ASP A 70 -7.94 11.84 -14.93
CA ASP A 70 -8.50 10.52 -15.19
C ASP A 70 -7.88 9.43 -14.30
N LEU A 71 -8.13 9.54 -12.99
CA LEU A 71 -7.63 8.58 -12.02
C LEU A 71 -8.05 7.14 -12.37
N ALA A 72 -9.27 6.97 -12.86
CA ALA A 72 -9.85 5.66 -13.20
C ALA A 72 -9.08 4.96 -14.32
N HIS A 73 -8.58 5.70 -15.33
CA HIS A 73 -7.71 5.15 -16.36
C HIS A 73 -6.48 4.45 -15.76
N HIS A 74 -5.83 5.09 -14.79
CA HIS A 74 -4.66 4.50 -14.14
C HIS A 74 -5.01 3.31 -13.26
N THR A 75 -6.06 3.41 -12.43
CA THR A 75 -6.41 2.33 -11.49
C THR A 75 -6.94 1.07 -12.19
N LYS A 76 -7.58 1.22 -13.36
CA LYS A 76 -8.03 0.08 -14.21
C LYS A 76 -6.89 -0.69 -14.87
N ASP A 77 -5.70 -0.10 -14.93
CA ASP A 77 -4.50 -0.75 -15.45
C ASP A 77 -3.69 -1.49 -14.36
N ALA A 78 -4.08 -1.34 -13.09
CA ALA A 78 -3.31 -1.80 -11.95
C ALA A 78 -3.50 -3.29 -11.68
N ASP A 79 -2.41 -4.05 -11.69
CA ASP A 79 -2.36 -5.41 -11.14
C ASP A 79 -2.31 -5.35 -9.60
N ILE A 80 -1.58 -4.37 -9.06
CA ILE A 80 -1.51 -4.03 -7.64
C ILE A 80 -1.99 -2.59 -7.47
N LEU A 81 -3.08 -2.37 -6.75
CA LEU A 81 -3.61 -1.04 -6.45
C LEU A 81 -3.44 -0.73 -4.96
N VAL A 82 -2.58 0.23 -4.62
CA VAL A 82 -2.41 0.71 -3.23
C VAL A 82 -3.07 2.06 -3.08
N VAL A 83 -4.00 2.20 -2.13
CA VAL A 83 -4.79 3.44 -1.93
C VAL A 83 -4.50 4.03 -0.56
N ALA A 84 -4.01 5.27 -0.53
CA ALA A 84 -3.56 5.98 0.67
C ALA A 84 -3.84 7.49 0.58
N THR A 85 -5.12 7.82 0.42
CA THR A 85 -5.64 9.18 0.21
C THR A 85 -6.28 9.79 1.46
N GLY A 86 -6.76 8.97 2.40
CA GLY A 86 -7.52 9.43 3.56
C GLY A 86 -8.87 10.05 3.16
N LYS A 87 -9.50 9.51 2.12
CA LYS A 87 -10.84 9.92 1.67
C LYS A 87 -11.72 8.69 1.57
N PRO A 88 -12.80 8.61 2.36
CA PRO A 88 -13.63 7.41 2.43
C PRO A 88 -14.22 7.08 1.07
N LYS A 89 -14.11 5.80 0.67
CA LYS A 89 -14.77 5.26 -0.54
C LYS A 89 -14.47 6.03 -1.83
N MET A 90 -13.29 6.63 -1.96
CA MET A 90 -12.86 7.33 -3.19
C MET A 90 -12.76 6.36 -4.38
N ILE A 91 -12.21 5.16 -4.17
CA ILE A 91 -12.04 4.17 -5.23
C ILE A 91 -13.24 3.23 -5.25
N THR A 92 -13.99 3.27 -6.33
CA THR A 92 -15.18 2.42 -6.55
C THR A 92 -14.81 1.12 -7.27
N GLY A 93 -15.70 0.13 -7.24
CA GLY A 93 -15.46 -1.17 -7.87
C GLY A 93 -15.18 -1.09 -9.37
N ASP A 94 -15.81 -0.16 -10.10
CA ASP A 94 -15.56 0.05 -11.53
C ASP A 94 -14.19 0.66 -11.83
N MET A 95 -13.51 1.23 -10.84
CA MET A 95 -12.14 1.74 -10.98
C MET A 95 -11.08 0.65 -10.80
N VAL A 96 -11.46 -0.56 -10.38
CA VAL A 96 -10.56 -1.68 -10.09
C VAL A 96 -10.46 -2.60 -11.30
N LYS A 97 -9.23 -3.01 -11.66
CA LYS A 97 -9.02 -4.04 -12.67
C LYS A 97 -9.51 -5.40 -12.16
N HIS A 98 -10.21 -6.15 -13.00
CA HIS A 98 -10.66 -7.50 -12.64
C HIS A 98 -9.47 -8.39 -12.25
N GLY A 99 -9.55 -9.04 -11.09
CA GLY A 99 -8.49 -9.91 -10.56
C GLY A 99 -7.33 -9.18 -9.89
N ALA A 100 -7.36 -7.84 -9.77
CA ALA A 100 -6.29 -7.08 -9.12
C ALA A 100 -6.20 -7.35 -7.62
N VAL A 101 -5.01 -7.10 -7.07
CA VAL A 101 -4.77 -7.01 -5.64
C VAL A 101 -4.99 -5.57 -5.20
N VAL A 102 -5.90 -5.34 -4.25
CA VAL A 102 -6.22 -4.03 -3.71
C VAL A 102 -5.76 -3.93 -2.25
N ILE A 103 -4.86 -3.00 -1.98
CA ILE A 103 -4.36 -2.68 -0.64
C ILE A 103 -4.91 -1.31 -0.24
N ASP A 104 -5.91 -1.32 0.62
CA ASP A 104 -6.53 -0.14 1.20
C ASP A 104 -5.81 0.24 2.50
N VAL A 105 -5.00 1.29 2.42
CA VAL A 105 -4.24 1.83 3.55
C VAL A 105 -5.07 2.85 4.33
N GLY A 106 -6.14 3.38 3.73
CA GLY A 106 -6.98 4.41 4.32
C GLY A 106 -7.65 3.94 5.60
N ILE A 107 -7.73 4.82 6.59
CA ILE A 107 -8.55 4.62 7.78
C ILE A 107 -9.34 5.91 8.01
N ASN A 108 -10.62 5.86 7.71
CA ASN A 108 -11.54 6.98 7.80
C ASN A 108 -12.61 6.67 8.84
N ARG A 109 -12.87 7.62 9.75
CA ARG A 109 -13.97 7.53 10.72
C ARG A 109 -15.20 8.22 10.15
N LEU A 110 -16.29 7.46 10.03
CA LEU A 110 -17.58 7.96 9.58
C LEU A 110 -18.34 8.68 10.71
N PRO A 111 -19.37 9.48 10.38
CA PRO A 111 -20.20 10.17 11.39
C PRO A 111 -20.87 9.22 12.40
N ASP A 112 -21.17 7.99 11.99
CA ASP A 112 -21.75 6.94 12.86
C ASP A 112 -20.70 6.22 13.73
N GLY A 113 -19.44 6.67 13.68
CA GLY A 113 -18.32 6.13 14.46
C GLY A 113 -17.63 4.92 13.83
N LYS A 114 -18.20 4.33 12.76
CA LYS A 114 -17.60 3.19 12.06
C LYS A 114 -16.33 3.60 11.32
N LEU A 115 -15.45 2.63 11.14
CA LEU A 115 -14.24 2.80 10.33
C LEU A 115 -14.48 2.23 8.92
N CYS A 116 -13.97 2.92 7.92
CA CYS A 116 -13.93 2.45 6.54
C CYS A 116 -12.62 2.88 5.87
N GLY A 117 -12.30 2.23 4.77
CA GLY A 117 -11.12 2.54 3.99
C GLY A 117 -11.34 3.61 2.93
N ASP A 118 -10.35 3.81 2.08
CA ASP A 118 -10.43 4.69 0.91
C ASP A 118 -11.10 4.01 -0.30
N VAL A 119 -11.27 2.69 -0.25
CA VAL A 119 -11.92 1.88 -1.27
C VAL A 119 -13.34 1.54 -0.82
N ASP A 120 -14.29 1.58 -1.74
CA ASP A 120 -15.63 1.04 -1.51
C ASP A 120 -15.59 -0.49 -1.52
N PHE A 121 -15.22 -1.07 -0.38
CA PHE A 121 -15.00 -2.51 -0.19
C PHE A 121 -16.17 -3.36 -0.69
N ASP A 122 -17.40 -2.92 -0.39
CA ASP A 122 -18.62 -3.66 -0.71
C ASP A 122 -18.75 -3.93 -2.21
N ALA A 123 -18.38 -2.96 -3.05
CA ALA A 123 -18.38 -3.11 -4.50
C ALA A 123 -17.07 -3.74 -5.02
N ALA A 124 -15.92 -3.31 -4.48
CA ALA A 124 -14.61 -3.70 -4.99
C ALA A 124 -14.27 -5.19 -4.77
N GLN A 125 -14.78 -5.82 -3.69
CA GLN A 125 -14.53 -7.23 -3.39
C GLN A 125 -15.02 -8.21 -4.47
N TYR A 126 -16.02 -7.81 -5.27
CA TYR A 126 -16.54 -8.63 -6.36
C TYR A 126 -15.73 -8.51 -7.66
N VAL A 127 -14.81 -7.54 -7.73
CA VAL A 127 -13.98 -7.26 -8.91
C VAL A 127 -12.51 -7.64 -8.65
N ALA A 128 -12.00 -7.29 -7.47
CA ALA A 128 -10.65 -7.61 -7.04
C ALA A 128 -10.46 -9.12 -6.87
N GLY A 129 -9.27 -9.62 -7.22
CA GLY A 129 -8.87 -10.99 -6.90
C GLY A 129 -8.51 -11.14 -5.43
N TRP A 130 -8.05 -10.05 -4.80
CA TRP A 130 -7.78 -9.98 -3.37
C TRP A 130 -7.89 -8.52 -2.89
N ILE A 131 -8.44 -8.29 -1.70
CA ILE A 131 -8.61 -6.95 -1.13
C ILE A 131 -8.43 -6.96 0.39
N THR A 132 -7.71 -5.98 0.92
CA THR A 132 -7.59 -5.80 2.38
C THR A 132 -8.88 -5.27 3.01
N PRO A 133 -9.33 -5.81 4.16
CA PRO A 133 -10.43 -5.21 4.91
C PRO A 133 -9.96 -3.95 5.66
N VAL A 134 -10.90 -3.03 5.90
CA VAL A 134 -10.70 -1.89 6.80
C VAL A 134 -11.87 -1.83 7.80
N PRO A 135 -11.63 -1.99 9.12
CA PRO A 135 -10.34 -2.25 9.76
C PRO A 135 -9.86 -3.71 9.57
N GLY A 136 -8.63 -4.01 10.01
CA GLY A 136 -8.09 -5.38 10.06
C GLY A 136 -7.06 -5.75 8.99
N GLY A 137 -6.86 -4.90 7.98
CA GLY A 137 -5.82 -5.09 6.96
C GLY A 137 -4.49 -4.43 7.29
N VAL A 138 -4.23 -3.26 6.70
CA VAL A 138 -2.92 -2.58 6.76
C VAL A 138 -2.58 -2.03 8.16
N GLY A 139 -3.60 -1.64 8.94
CA GLY A 139 -3.42 -1.05 10.28
C GLY A 139 -2.58 -1.93 11.21
N PRO A 140 -3.00 -3.18 11.51
CA PRO A 140 -2.21 -4.12 12.30
C PRO A 140 -0.79 -4.34 11.77
N MET A 141 -0.62 -4.43 10.44
CA MET A 141 0.69 -4.63 9.82
C MET A 141 1.64 -3.45 10.08
N THR A 142 1.14 -2.22 10.10
CA THR A 142 1.95 -1.04 10.44
C THR A 142 2.57 -1.17 11.83
N ILE A 143 1.80 -1.65 12.81
CA ILE A 143 2.26 -1.84 14.18
C ILE A 143 3.30 -2.97 14.23
N THR A 144 3.00 -4.12 13.61
CA THR A 144 3.94 -5.24 13.56
C THR A 144 5.27 -4.84 12.92
N MET A 145 5.26 -4.07 11.84
CA MET A 145 6.49 -3.64 11.17
C MET A 145 7.30 -2.62 11.99
N LEU A 146 6.66 -1.84 12.86
CA LEU A 146 7.39 -1.02 13.84
C LEU A 146 8.15 -1.92 14.83
N LEU A 147 7.50 -2.96 15.34
CA LEU A 147 8.14 -3.92 16.25
C LEU A 147 9.29 -4.66 15.55
N MET A 148 9.09 -5.08 14.29
CA MET A 148 10.15 -5.71 13.49
C MET A 148 11.35 -4.79 13.29
N ASN A 149 11.14 -3.55 12.86
CA ASN A 149 12.24 -2.58 12.72
C ASN A 149 12.96 -2.33 14.05
N THR A 150 12.22 -2.32 15.16
CA THR A 150 12.79 -2.14 16.51
C THR A 150 13.64 -3.34 16.92
N LEU A 151 13.18 -4.56 16.61
CA LEU A 151 13.93 -5.79 16.84
C LEU A 151 15.21 -5.82 16.00
N GLU A 152 15.11 -5.55 14.69
CA GLU A 152 16.27 -5.46 13.79
C GLU A 152 17.29 -4.41 14.28
N ALA A 153 16.82 -3.27 14.82
CA ALA A 153 17.69 -2.25 15.39
C ALA A 153 18.42 -2.75 16.65
N ALA A 154 17.71 -3.46 17.53
CA ALA A 154 18.28 -4.03 18.75
C ALA A 154 19.32 -5.11 18.44
N GLU A 155 19.03 -6.01 17.49
CA GLU A 155 19.97 -7.04 17.02
C GLU A 155 21.24 -6.43 16.45
N LYS A 156 21.11 -5.43 15.56
CA LYS A 156 22.26 -4.68 15.01
C LYS A 156 23.09 -4.00 16.10
N ALA A 157 22.43 -3.36 17.07
CA ALA A 157 23.11 -2.70 18.19
C ALA A 157 23.86 -3.69 19.09
N ALA A 158 23.30 -4.89 19.28
CA ALA A 158 23.91 -5.98 20.04
C ALA A 158 25.01 -6.73 19.27
N LYS A 159 25.16 -6.49 17.95
CA LYS A 159 26.03 -7.25 17.03
C LYS A 159 25.69 -8.75 16.97
N LEU A 160 24.41 -9.07 17.13
CA LEU A 160 23.88 -10.41 16.88
C LEU A 160 23.70 -10.68 15.38
#